data_AF-A0A1X6PFP1-F1
#
_entry.id   AF-A0A1X6PFP1-F1
#
_cell.length_a   1.000
_cell.length_b   1.000
_cell.length_c   1.000
_cell.angle_alpha   90.00
_cell.angle_beta   90.00
_cell.angle_gamma   90.00
#
_symmetry.space_group_name_H-M   'P 1'
#
loop_
_entity.id
_entity.type
_entity.pdbx_description
1 polymer ?
#
loop_
_entity_poly.entity_id
_entity_poly.type
_entity_poly.pdbx_seq_one_letter_code
_entity_poly.pdbx_strand_id
1 'polypeptide(L)'
;MTRVTVRFAGGLELLVGGRKRVDVHLPPAPSATAVGVGGGGAPPPPPAPAPAVVGDLIAHVRAEVITERHDAFATAADAGVRPGILVLINDVDWELEGTTAAALADGDVVSFISTLHGG
;
A
#
# COMPACT_ATOMS: atom_id res chain seq x y z
N MET A 1 4.77 10.40 -8.38
CA MET A 1 4.33 10.54 -6.98
C MET A 1 2.83 10.35 -7.01
N THR A 2 2.31 9.39 -6.24
CA THR A 2 0.90 9.01 -6.29
C THR A 2 0.24 9.43 -4.98
N ARG A 3 -0.77 10.31 -5.04
CA ARG A 3 -1.53 10.72 -3.86
C ARG A 3 -2.68 9.74 -3.64
N VAL A 4 -2.75 9.16 -2.46
CA VAL A 4 -3.79 8.21 -2.08
C VAL A 4 -4.42 8.67 -0.79
N THR A 5 -5.75 8.64 -0.72
CA THR A 5 -6.47 8.83 0.54
C THR A 5 -6.55 7.49 1.25
N VAL A 6 -6.03 7.41 2.47
CA VAL A 6 -6.17 6.23 3.33
C VAL A 6 -7.28 6.46 4.35
N ARG A 7 -8.21 5.51 4.47
CA ARG A 7 -9.28 5.50 5.46
C ARG A 7 -9.09 4.37 6.46
N PHE A 8 -9.34 4.65 7.73
CA PHE A 8 -9.28 3.67 8.82
C PHE A 8 -10.65 3.51 9.48
N ALA A 9 -11.01 2.26 9.78
CA ALA A 9 -12.22 1.92 10.52
C ALA A 9 -12.04 0.62 11.33
N GLY A 10 -13.06 0.26 12.12
CA GLY A 10 -13.03 -0.96 12.95
C GLY A 10 -12.06 -0.88 14.12
N GLY A 11 -11.69 0.32 14.56
CA GLY A 11 -10.71 0.55 15.63
C GLY A 11 -9.28 0.72 15.14
N LEU A 12 -9.00 0.54 13.84
CA LEU A 12 -7.68 0.83 13.27
C LEU A 12 -7.32 2.31 13.34
N GLU A 13 -8.30 3.22 13.40
CA GLU A 13 -8.03 4.64 13.58
C GLU A 13 -7.27 4.94 14.89
N LEU A 14 -7.37 4.06 15.89
CA LEU A 14 -6.64 4.20 17.15
C LEU A 14 -5.12 4.06 16.95
N LEU A 15 -4.69 3.27 15.95
CA LEU A 15 -3.27 3.09 15.62
C LEU A 15 -2.64 4.34 14.99
N VAL A 16 -3.45 5.34 14.64
CA VAL A 16 -3.05 6.58 13.97
C VAL A 16 -3.53 7.83 14.72
N GLY A 17 -3.79 7.71 16.03
CA GLY A 17 -4.23 8.82 16.88
C GLY A 17 -5.68 9.27 16.67
N GLY A 18 -6.57 8.33 16.33
CA GLY A 18 -8.01 8.58 16.12
C GLY A 18 -8.36 9.16 14.74
N ARG A 19 -7.37 9.33 13.84
CA ARG A 19 -7.59 9.86 12.49
C ARG A 19 -8.25 8.80 11.61
N LYS A 20 -9.46 9.08 11.14
CA LYS A 20 -10.18 8.19 10.20
C LYS A 20 -9.76 8.33 8.74
N ARG A 21 -9.06 9.42 8.40
CA ARG A 21 -8.59 9.73 7.06
C ARG A 21 -7.21 10.37 7.12
N VAL A 22 -6.30 9.91 6.27
CA VAL A 22 -4.95 10.46 6.09
C VAL A 22 -4.62 10.46 4.61
N ASP A 23 -4.12 11.58 4.07
CA ASP A 23 -3.62 11.63 2.71
C ASP A 23 -2.14 11.23 2.70
N VAL A 24 -1.79 10.26 1.85
CA VAL A 24 -0.46 9.67 1.75
C VAL A 24 0.10 9.94 0.36
N HIS A 25 1.39 10.26 0.29
CA HIS A 25 2.08 10.47 -0.97
C HIS A 25 3.11 9.37 -1.18
N LEU A 26 2.83 8.48 -2.12
CA LEU A 26 3.74 7.39 -2.45
C LEU A 26 4.83 7.88 -3.42
N PRO A 27 6.11 7.57 -3.14
CA PRO A 27 7.15 7.75 -4.14
C PRO A 27 6.86 6.83 -5.34
N PRO A 28 7.33 7.19 -6.55
CA PRO A 28 7.31 6.24 -7.67
C PRO A 28 8.04 4.96 -7.26
N ALA A 29 7.49 3.80 -7.65
CA ALA A 29 8.12 2.52 -7.36
C ALA A 29 9.57 2.53 -7.89
N PRO A 30 10.54 1.95 -7.16
CA PRO A 30 11.90 1.86 -7.66
C PRO A 30 11.88 1.09 -8.98
N SER A 31 12.25 1.75 -10.08
CA SER A 31 12.37 1.07 -11.37
C SER A 31 13.29 -0.12 -11.19
N ALA A 32 12.80 -1.32 -11.50
CA ALA A 32 13.62 -2.51 -11.47
C ALA A 32 14.81 -2.29 -12.42
N THR A 33 16.00 -2.07 -11.86
CA THR A 33 17.22 -1.94 -12.64
C THR A 33 17.41 -3.27 -13.37
N ALA A 34 17.18 -3.27 -14.68
CA ALA A 34 17.46 -4.44 -15.51
C ALA A 34 18.94 -4.81 -15.31
N VAL A 35 19.19 -5.97 -14.72
CA VAL A 35 20.53 -6.56 -14.62
C VAL A 35 20.95 -6.87 -16.06
N GLY A 36 21.85 -6.04 -16.60
CA GLY A 36 22.30 -6.14 -17.98
C GLY A 36 23.04 -7.45 -18.23
N VAL A 37 22.48 -8.30 -19.08
CA VAL A 37 23.23 -9.37 -19.75
C VAL A 37 23.90 -8.75 -20.97
N GLY A 38 25.23 -8.80 -21.00
CA GLY A 38 26.06 -8.15 -22.01
C GLY A 38 25.75 -8.59 -23.44
N GLY A 39 25.51 -7.61 -24.29
CA GLY A 39 25.47 -7.72 -25.75
C GLY A 39 25.48 -6.31 -26.33
N GLY A 40 26.47 -6.00 -27.18
CA GLY A 40 26.80 -4.65 -27.67
C GLY A 40 25.78 -4.02 -28.64
N GLY A 41 24.52 -3.93 -28.25
CA GLY A 41 23.52 -3.06 -28.85
C GLY A 41 23.22 -1.89 -27.93
N ALA A 42 22.78 -0.76 -28.49
CA ALA A 42 22.30 0.37 -27.69
C ALA A 42 21.27 -0.13 -26.66
N PRO A 43 21.41 0.24 -25.37
CA PRO A 43 20.47 -0.21 -24.35
C PRO A 43 19.06 0.21 -24.75
N PRO A 44 18.05 -0.67 -24.55
CA PRO A 44 16.66 -0.27 -24.75
C PRO A 44 16.38 0.95 -23.86
N PRO A 45 15.48 1.88 -24.28
CA PRO A 45 15.06 2.96 -23.41
C PRO A 45 14.63 2.38 -22.05
N PRO A 46 14.96 3.03 -20.93
CA PRO A 46 14.60 2.53 -19.62
C PRO A 46 13.08 2.28 -19.58
N PRO A 47 12.63 1.16 -18.99
CA PRO A 47 11.20 0.92 -18.84
C PRO A 47 10.57 2.10 -18.10
N ALA A 48 9.35 2.48 -18.51
CA ALA A 48 8.58 3.48 -17.77
C ALA A 48 8.48 3.05 -16.29
N PRO A 49 8.53 4.00 -15.34
CA PRO A 49 8.43 3.66 -13.92
C PRO A 49 7.12 2.91 -13.67
N ALA A 50 7.21 1.79 -12.97
CA ALA A 50 6.03 1.01 -12.60
C ALA A 50 5.11 1.85 -11.70
N PRO A 51 3.78 1.71 -11.82
CA PRO A 51 2.86 2.34 -10.90
C PRO A 51 3.11 1.81 -9.48
N ALA A 52 2.89 2.66 -8.47
CA ALA A 52 2.86 2.20 -7.09
C ALA A 52 1.72 1.18 -6.90
N VAL A 53 1.94 0.18 -6.06
CA VAL A 53 0.92 -0.85 -5.77
C VAL A 53 0.46 -0.79 -4.32
N VAL A 54 -0.65 -1.46 -4.00
CA VAL A 54 -1.19 -1.53 -2.63
C VAL A 54 -0.17 -2.06 -1.62
N GLY A 55 0.70 -2.99 -2.01
CA GLY A 55 1.80 -3.45 -1.15
C GLY A 55 2.74 -2.32 -0.73
N ASP A 56 3.09 -1.42 -1.65
CA ASP A 56 3.89 -0.23 -1.35
C ASP A 56 3.16 0.70 -0.37
N LEU A 57 1.84 0.86 -0.56
CA LEU A 57 1.00 1.64 0.35
C LEU A 57 0.97 1.03 1.76
N ILE A 58 0.80 -0.29 1.88
CA ILE A 58 0.78 -0.97 3.18
C ILE A 58 2.11 -0.79 3.89
N ALA A 59 3.24 -0.97 3.19
CA ALA A 59 4.56 -0.76 3.75
C ALA A 59 4.76 0.68 4.21
N HIS A 60 4.34 1.65 3.39
CA HIS A 60 4.44 3.07 3.71
C HIS A 60 3.54 3.47 4.90
N VAL A 61 2.28 3.04 4.91
CA VAL A 61 1.34 3.30 6.01
C VAL A 61 1.89 2.71 7.31
N ARG A 62 2.39 1.47 7.28
CA ARG A 62 3.00 0.83 8.45
C ARG A 62 4.20 1.61 8.99
N ALA A 63 5.06 2.13 8.11
CA ALA A 63 6.30 2.81 8.50
C ALA A 63 6.07 4.24 8.98
N GLU A 64 5.21 5.00 8.30
CA GLU A 64 5.12 6.46 8.44
C GLU A 64 3.80 6.95 9.04
N VAL A 65 2.72 6.17 8.93
CA VAL A 65 1.37 6.62 9.32
C VAL A 65 0.92 5.99 10.64
N ILE A 66 1.16 4.68 10.81
CA ILE A 66 0.91 3.97 12.06
C ILE A 66 1.88 4.46 13.12
N THR A 67 1.36 4.93 14.26
CA THR A 67 2.17 5.50 15.34
C THR A 67 2.37 4.54 16.52
N GLU A 68 1.52 3.51 16.63
CA GLU A 68 1.56 2.54 17.72
C GLU A 68 1.15 1.14 17.22
N ARG A 69 1.63 0.08 17.90
CA ARG A 69 1.29 -1.33 17.62
C ARG A 69 1.30 -1.68 16.12
N HIS A 70 2.42 -1.43 15.44
CA HIS A 70 2.57 -1.65 13.99
C HIS A 70 2.19 -3.07 13.54
N ASP A 71 2.42 -4.08 14.39
CA ASP A 71 2.05 -5.48 14.20
C ASP A 71 0.54 -5.73 14.19
N ALA A 72 -0.24 -4.86 14.81
CA ALA A 72 -1.70 -4.90 14.76
C ALA A 72 -2.25 -4.51 13.37
N PHE A 73 -1.46 -3.78 12.57
CA PHE A 73 -1.79 -3.41 11.19
C PHE A 73 -1.17 -4.38 10.17
N ALA A 74 0.13 -4.62 10.24
CA ALA A 74 0.85 -5.48 9.30
C ALA A 74 2.07 -6.16 9.96
N THR A 75 2.24 -7.46 9.71
CA THR A 75 3.38 -8.24 10.21
C THR A 75 4.65 -7.85 9.46
N ALA A 76 5.80 -7.90 10.14
CA ALA A 76 7.08 -7.45 9.56
C ALA A 76 7.58 -8.31 8.37
N ALA A 77 6.91 -9.43 8.06
CA ALA A 77 7.35 -10.41 7.08
C ALA A 77 6.74 -10.22 5.67
N ASP A 78 5.63 -9.48 5.54
CA ASP A 78 4.85 -9.46 4.29
C ASP A 78 4.43 -8.03 3.90
N ALA A 79 4.26 -7.81 2.59
CA ALA A 79 3.62 -6.60 2.04
C ALA A 79 2.09 -6.58 2.26
N GLY A 80 1.58 -7.47 3.12
CA GLY A 80 0.16 -7.66 3.41
C GLY A 80 -0.27 -7.10 4.76
N VAL A 81 -1.58 -6.98 4.95
CA VAL A 81 -2.19 -6.60 6.23
C VAL A 81 -2.36 -7.81 7.15
N ARG A 82 -2.46 -7.56 8.45
CA ARG A 82 -2.77 -8.60 9.45
C ARG A 82 -4.11 -9.27 9.10
N PRO A 83 -4.23 -10.61 9.25
CA PRO A 83 -5.51 -11.30 9.11
C PRO A 83 -6.62 -10.67 9.96
N GLY A 84 -7.82 -10.56 9.38
CA GLY A 84 -8.95 -9.86 9.98
C GLY A 84 -9.02 -8.36 9.66
N ILE A 85 -8.20 -7.86 8.73
CA ILE A 85 -8.34 -6.52 8.14
C ILE A 85 -8.84 -6.69 6.71
N LEU A 86 -9.97 -6.07 6.40
CA LEU A 86 -10.48 -5.91 5.03
C LEU A 86 -9.82 -4.69 4.38
N VAL A 87 -9.48 -4.84 3.10
CA VAL A 87 -8.90 -3.78 2.28
C VAL A 87 -9.82 -3.51 1.10
N LEU A 88 -10.24 -2.26 0.95
CA LEU A 88 -11.07 -1.82 -0.18
C LEU A 88 -10.31 -0.76 -0.97
N ILE A 89 -10.36 -0.86 -2.30
CA ILE A 89 -9.85 0.16 -3.23
C ILE A 89 -11.05 0.79 -3.91
N ASN A 90 -11.27 2.09 -3.70
CA ASN A 90 -12.45 2.82 -4.20
C ASN A 90 -13.78 2.11 -3.86
N ASP A 91 -13.87 1.64 -2.61
CA ASP A 91 -15.01 0.87 -2.07
C ASP A 91 -15.26 -0.50 -2.76
N VAL A 92 -14.31 -0.99 -3.58
CA VAL A 92 -14.29 -2.32 -4.18
C VAL A 92 -13.34 -3.24 -3.41
N ASP A 93 -13.72 -4.51 -3.24
CA ASP A 93 -12.89 -5.51 -2.57
C ASP A 93 -11.57 -5.74 -3.34
N TRP A 94 -10.43 -5.56 -2.66
CA TRP A 94 -9.10 -5.69 -3.26
C TRP A 94 -8.81 -7.10 -3.81
N GLU A 95 -9.55 -8.13 -3.37
CA GLU A 95 -9.40 -9.50 -3.89
C GLU A 95 -9.74 -9.58 -5.37
N LEU A 96 -10.55 -8.65 -5.87
CA LEU A 96 -10.89 -8.52 -7.30
C LEU A 96 -9.87 -7.68 -8.08
N GLU A 97 -9.05 -6.89 -7.37
CA GLU A 97 -8.14 -5.89 -7.95
C GLU A 97 -6.67 -6.37 -7.98
N GLY A 98 -6.39 -7.60 -7.54
CA GLY A 98 -5.04 -8.16 -7.49
C GLY A 98 -4.32 -7.97 -6.15
N THR A 99 -5.05 -7.60 -5.10
CA THR A 99 -4.57 -7.53 -3.71
C THR A 99 -3.36 -6.60 -3.53
N THR A 100 -2.23 -7.09 -3.05
CA THR A 100 -0.99 -6.33 -2.85
C THR A 100 -0.38 -5.84 -4.18
N ALA A 101 -0.69 -6.49 -5.30
CA ALA A 101 -0.21 -6.12 -6.63
C ALA A 101 -1.14 -5.14 -7.37
N ALA A 102 -2.29 -4.78 -6.78
CA ALA A 102 -3.23 -3.82 -7.35
C ALA A 102 -2.52 -2.47 -7.56
N ALA A 103 -2.56 -1.96 -8.79
CA ALA A 103 -1.96 -0.68 -9.14
C ALA A 103 -2.80 0.48 -8.58
N LEU A 104 -2.13 1.47 -8.00
CA LEU A 104 -2.76 2.67 -7.45
C LEU A 104 -2.64 3.84 -8.41
N ALA A 105 -3.74 4.57 -8.57
CA ALA A 105 -3.82 5.82 -9.31
C ALA A 105 -3.86 7.03 -8.36
N ASP A 106 -3.53 8.20 -8.90
CA ASP A 106 -3.65 9.45 -8.17
C ASP A 106 -5.11 9.74 -7.85
N GLY A 107 -5.39 10.05 -6.57
CA GLY A 107 -6.74 10.31 -6.08
C GLY A 107 -7.49 9.08 -5.56
N ASP A 108 -6.92 7.88 -5.68
CA ASP A 108 -7.55 6.65 -5.16
C ASP A 108 -7.81 6.72 -3.65
N VAL A 109 -8.84 6.01 -3.23
CA VAL A 109 -9.20 5.83 -1.82
C VAL A 109 -8.98 4.38 -1.43
N VAL A 110 -8.09 4.15 -0.46
CA VAL A 110 -7.87 2.81 0.11
C VAL A 110 -8.38 2.79 1.55
N SER A 111 -9.29 1.86 1.85
CA SER A 111 -9.87 1.71 3.19
C SER A 111 -9.36 0.45 3.87
N PHE A 112 -8.85 0.59 5.10
CA PHE A 112 -8.49 -0.51 5.99
C PHE A 112 -9.52 -0.63 7.11
N ILE A 113 -10.17 -1.78 7.22
CA ILE A 113 -11.26 -2.02 8.18
C ILE A 113 -10.94 -3.27 8.97
N SER A 114 -10.70 -3.15 10.29
CA SER A 114 -10.60 -4.34 11.14
C SER A 114 -12.00 -4.95 11.32
N THR A 115 -12.15 -6.23 10.97
CA THR A 115 -13.37 -7.01 11.22
C THR A 115 -13.28 -7.81 12.51
N LEU A 116 -12.07 -8.03 13.02
CA LEU A 116 -11.88 -8.52 14.37
C LEU A 116 -12.18 -7.37 15.35
N HIS A 117 -13.39 -7.39 15.90
CA HIS A 117 -13.72 -6.54 17.05
C HIS A 117 -12.96 -7.12 18.24
N GLY A 118 -12.03 -6.33 18.80
CA GLY A 118 -11.43 -6.67 20.09
C GLY A 118 -12.50 -6.66 21.16
N GLY A 119 -13.06 -7.84 21.44
CA GLY A 119 -13.69 -8.14 22.72
C GLY A 119 -12.64 -8.42 23.78
#